data_AF-A0A517LQW6-F1
#
_entry.id   AF-A0A517LQW6-F1
#
_cell.length_a   1.000
_cell.length_b   1.000
_cell.length_c   1.000
_cell.angle_alpha   90.00
_cell.angle_beta   90.00
_cell.angle_gamma   90.00
#
_symmetry.space_group_name_H-M   'P 1'
#
loop_
_entity.id
_entity.type
_entity.pdbx_description
1 polymer ?
#
loop_
_entity_poly.entity_id
_entity_poly.type
_entity_poly.pdbx_seq_one_letter_code
_entity_poly.pdbx_strand_id
1 'polypeptide(L)'
;MLTKSSLVLLTALSLFFTLATTQKCTGQSCAIAALSGSTEESYEQIVGTSGKSPSGSNSKGRECITRYYKELGIKAPGGNLTKPPSRYTSDDAVAAGRVKKRDLKESFAKGLEESGERDVIDPTRLLEKEKATERETRKEKRAECKPHGIFFARGTTERGVMGSTVGPAISRALGSKWKIEGVAYTADIAGDDCIGFPGGIKCRDQLEKLSDACPETKWFLSGYSQGAMVARICTAFSRPEIKGKIRGVVVFGDPFNGASIKGFPSDGIKTFCNPSDGVCKGEFKISLGHLSYATGGSISEAAKWMNSRAAGQ
;
A
#
# COMPACT_ATOMS: atom_id res chain seq x y z
N MET A 1 -15.41 -13.89 -69.77
CA MET A 1 -15.11 -15.10 -68.97
C MET A 1 -13.79 -14.87 -68.26
N LEU A 2 -13.83 -14.68 -66.94
CA LEU A 2 -12.66 -14.45 -66.06
C LEU A 2 -12.29 -15.78 -65.41
N THR A 3 -11.06 -16.27 -65.60
CA THR A 3 -10.51 -17.40 -64.84
C THR A 3 -9.50 -16.90 -63.82
N LYS A 4 -9.82 -17.16 -62.54
CA LYS A 4 -9.05 -16.82 -61.34
C LYS A 4 -7.77 -17.64 -61.27
N SER A 5 -6.62 -16.98 -61.07
CA SER A 5 -5.44 -17.58 -60.46
C SER A 5 -5.31 -17.07 -59.03
N SER A 6 -5.42 -18.00 -58.09
CA SER A 6 -5.34 -17.79 -56.65
C SER A 6 -3.92 -17.44 -56.23
N LEU A 7 -3.70 -16.22 -55.74
CA LEU A 7 -2.49 -15.84 -55.00
C LEU A 7 -2.80 -15.91 -53.51
N VAL A 8 -2.33 -16.95 -52.84
CA VAL A 8 -2.41 -17.12 -51.39
C VAL A 8 -1.41 -16.15 -50.75
N LEU A 9 -1.92 -15.09 -50.15
CA LEU A 9 -1.12 -14.13 -49.38
C LEU A 9 -0.92 -14.71 -47.97
N LEU A 10 0.25 -15.32 -47.71
CA LEU A 10 0.70 -15.62 -46.35
C LEU A 10 1.03 -14.29 -45.65
N THR A 11 0.12 -13.78 -44.83
CA THR A 11 0.44 -12.72 -43.87
C THR A 11 1.16 -13.35 -42.69
N ALA A 12 2.49 -13.21 -42.68
CA ALA A 12 3.30 -13.52 -41.50
C ALA A 12 2.94 -12.53 -40.38
N LEU A 13 2.13 -12.99 -39.43
CA LEU A 13 1.81 -12.26 -38.21
C LEU A 13 3.05 -12.28 -37.30
N SER A 14 3.89 -11.27 -37.41
CA SER A 14 5.04 -11.07 -36.52
C SER A 14 4.54 -10.69 -35.12
N LEU A 15 4.42 -11.69 -34.24
CA LEU A 15 4.32 -11.48 -32.80
C LEU A 15 5.64 -10.86 -32.31
N PHE A 16 5.68 -9.53 -32.22
CA PHE A 16 6.67 -8.84 -31.42
C PHE A 16 6.36 -9.09 -29.94
N PHE A 17 6.90 -10.17 -29.37
CA PHE A 17 7.09 -10.26 -27.93
C PHE A 17 8.11 -9.20 -27.53
N THR A 18 7.63 -8.03 -27.13
CA THR A 18 8.45 -7.08 -26.37
C THR A 18 8.76 -7.76 -25.04
N LEU A 19 9.98 -8.27 -24.87
CA LEU A 19 10.48 -8.59 -23.54
C LEU A 19 10.48 -7.29 -22.75
N ALA A 20 9.45 -7.08 -21.93
CA ALA A 20 9.46 -6.06 -20.90
C ALA A 20 10.63 -6.41 -19.97
N THR A 21 11.75 -5.70 -20.13
CA THR A 21 12.86 -5.78 -19.19
C THR A 21 12.31 -5.29 -17.85
N THR A 22 12.12 -6.21 -16.91
CA THR A 22 11.77 -5.86 -15.53
C THR A 22 12.92 -5.00 -15.01
N GLN A 23 12.69 -3.70 -14.84
CA GLN A 23 13.66 -2.80 -14.23
C GLN A 23 14.01 -3.37 -12.87
N LYS A 24 15.24 -3.87 -12.71
CA LYS A 24 15.76 -4.32 -11.43
C LYS A 24 16.16 -3.10 -10.61
N CYS A 25 15.86 -3.12 -9.31
CA CYS A 25 16.38 -2.10 -8.41
C CYS A 25 17.92 -2.14 -8.44
N THR A 26 18.54 -1.04 -8.05
CA THR A 26 19.99 -0.98 -7.87
C THR A 26 20.33 -0.32 -6.55
N GLY A 27 21.43 -0.76 -5.94
CA GLY A 27 22.02 -0.16 -4.75
C GLY A 27 21.00 0.12 -3.65
N GLN A 28 20.76 1.41 -3.42
CA GLN A 28 20.00 1.89 -2.28
C GLN A 28 18.51 1.56 -2.34
N SER A 29 17.88 1.59 -3.53
CA SER A 29 16.47 1.18 -3.65
C SER A 29 16.25 -0.28 -3.27
N CYS A 30 17.17 -1.19 -3.65
CA CYS A 30 17.12 -2.58 -3.19
C CYS A 30 17.31 -2.67 -1.68
N ALA A 31 18.26 -1.92 -1.13
CA ALA A 31 18.58 -1.94 0.29
C ALA A 31 17.38 -1.52 1.15
N ILE A 32 16.69 -0.42 0.80
CA ILE A 32 15.53 0.05 1.59
C ILE A 32 14.34 -0.91 1.42
N ALA A 33 14.11 -1.42 0.20
CA ALA A 33 13.05 -2.39 -0.05
C ALA A 33 13.28 -3.69 0.74
N ALA A 34 14.49 -4.23 0.73
CA ALA A 34 14.85 -5.41 1.53
C ALA A 34 14.74 -5.14 3.04
N LEU A 35 15.17 -3.96 3.51
CA LEU A 35 15.06 -3.58 4.92
C LEU A 35 13.59 -3.52 5.39
N SER A 36 12.67 -3.13 4.51
CA SER A 36 11.23 -3.13 4.80
C SER A 36 10.61 -4.53 4.89
N GLY A 37 11.31 -5.57 4.43
CA GLY A 37 10.78 -6.93 4.37
C GLY A 37 9.68 -7.08 3.31
N SER A 38 9.52 -6.07 2.45
CA SER A 38 8.57 -6.11 1.34
C SER A 38 9.08 -6.91 0.14
N THR A 39 10.34 -7.37 0.15
CA THR A 39 10.94 -8.24 -0.86
C THR A 39 11.39 -9.56 -0.23
N GLU A 40 11.74 -10.55 -1.07
CA GLU A 40 12.41 -11.78 -0.64
C GLU A 40 13.95 -11.62 -0.61
N GLU A 41 14.47 -10.44 -0.94
CA GLU A 41 15.91 -10.20 -1.02
C GLU A 41 16.51 -10.00 0.38
N SER A 42 17.70 -10.57 0.62
CA SER A 42 18.40 -10.37 1.88
C SER A 42 19.06 -8.99 1.92
N TYR A 43 18.70 -8.19 2.93
CA TYR A 43 19.33 -6.90 3.17
C TYR A 43 20.85 -7.03 3.38
N GLU A 44 21.29 -8.01 4.18
CA GLU A 44 22.71 -8.27 4.45
C GLU A 44 23.51 -8.59 3.18
N GLN A 45 22.92 -9.35 2.25
CA GLN A 45 23.56 -9.67 0.97
C GLN A 45 23.69 -8.42 0.08
N ILE A 46 22.76 -7.47 0.18
CA ILE A 46 22.76 -6.23 -0.62
C ILE A 46 23.76 -5.21 -0.10
N VAL A 47 23.80 -4.96 1.22
CA VAL A 47 24.67 -3.92 1.81
C VAL A 47 26.02 -4.44 2.31
N GLY A 48 26.22 -5.76 2.29
CA GLY A 48 27.38 -6.44 2.87
C GLY A 48 27.45 -6.30 4.40
N THR A 49 28.49 -6.87 5.01
CA THR A 49 28.73 -6.79 6.47
C THR A 49 29.12 -5.39 6.96
N SER A 50 29.34 -4.45 6.04
CA SER A 50 29.75 -3.07 6.35
C SER A 50 28.65 -2.22 7.01
N GLY A 51 27.38 -2.66 6.96
CA GLY A 51 26.27 -2.04 7.69
C GLY A 51 25.96 -0.60 7.27
N LYS A 52 26.37 -0.16 6.07
CA LYS A 52 26.05 1.19 5.58
C LYS A 52 24.54 1.34 5.50
N SER A 53 24.01 2.21 6.36
CA SER A 53 22.58 2.51 6.39
C SER A 53 22.18 3.23 5.11
N PRO A 54 20.96 3.03 4.60
CA PRO A 54 20.46 3.83 3.49
C PRO A 54 20.54 5.32 3.83
N SER A 55 20.77 6.18 2.82
CA SER A 55 20.69 7.63 3.00
C SER A 55 19.33 8.02 3.59
N GLY A 56 19.34 8.94 4.56
CA GLY A 56 18.13 9.33 5.29
C GLY A 56 17.79 8.43 6.48
N SER A 57 18.43 7.26 6.62
CA SER A 57 18.25 6.41 7.81
C SER A 57 18.87 7.06 9.05
N ASN A 58 18.14 7.00 10.17
CA ASN A 58 18.63 7.41 11.49
C ASN A 58 18.33 6.33 12.57
N SER A 59 18.82 6.54 13.78
CA SER A 59 18.64 5.57 14.89
C SER A 59 17.17 5.33 15.22
N LYS A 60 16.36 6.39 15.30
CA LYS A 60 14.92 6.31 15.59
C LYS A 60 14.17 5.50 14.52
N GLY A 61 14.50 5.73 13.25
CA GLY A 61 13.97 4.96 12.12
C GLY A 61 14.29 3.46 12.24
N ARG A 62 15.55 3.10 12.54
CA ARG A 62 15.97 1.71 12.73
C ARG A 62 15.30 1.03 13.94
N GLU A 63 15.18 1.75 15.06
CA GLU A 63 14.44 1.28 16.23
C GLU A 63 12.97 1.05 15.90
N CYS A 64 12.36 1.98 15.16
CA CYS A 64 10.98 1.85 14.69
C CYS A 64 10.79 0.60 13.81
N ILE A 65 11.67 0.40 12.82
CA ILE A 65 11.64 -0.79 11.95
C ILE A 65 11.77 -2.07 12.78
N THR A 66 12.76 -2.12 13.67
CA THR A 66 13.00 -3.28 14.56
C THR A 66 11.77 -3.59 15.42
N ARG A 67 11.13 -2.56 15.97
CA ARG A 67 9.90 -2.69 16.75
C ARG A 67 8.79 -3.35 15.93
N TYR A 68 8.58 -2.93 14.67
CA TYR A 68 7.55 -3.55 13.83
C TYR A 68 7.85 -5.01 13.49
N TYR A 69 9.10 -5.38 13.20
CA TYR A 69 9.47 -6.80 13.02
C TYR A 69 9.12 -7.62 14.27
N LYS A 70 9.42 -7.10 15.46
CA LYS A 70 9.09 -7.73 16.73
C LYS A 70 7.57 -7.85 16.93
N GLU A 71 6.81 -6.78 16.69
CA GLU A 71 5.35 -6.76 16.83
C GLU A 71 4.66 -7.73 15.86
N LEU A 72 5.22 -7.90 14.67
CA LEU A 72 4.71 -8.84 13.65
C LEU A 72 5.22 -10.27 13.81
N GLY A 73 6.13 -10.53 14.76
CA GLY A 73 6.68 -11.87 14.99
C GLY A 73 7.51 -12.41 13.82
N ILE A 74 8.08 -11.54 13.00
CA ILE A 74 8.87 -11.89 11.81
C ILE A 74 10.35 -11.58 12.02
N LYS A 75 11.22 -12.43 11.47
CA LYS A 75 12.67 -12.24 11.56
C LYS A 75 13.07 -11.01 10.75
N ALA A 76 13.81 -10.09 11.36
CA ALA A 76 14.38 -8.95 10.65
C ALA A 76 15.40 -9.43 9.59
N PRO A 77 15.45 -8.79 8.40
CA PRO A 77 16.28 -9.20 7.27
C PRO A 77 17.78 -8.93 7.44
N GLY A 78 18.22 -8.41 8.59
CA GLY A 78 19.64 -8.26 8.92
C GLY A 78 19.94 -8.04 10.41
N GLY A 79 21.09 -8.53 10.86
CA GLY A 79 21.57 -8.59 12.23
C GLY A 79 21.62 -7.23 12.94
N ASN A 80 21.34 -7.28 14.25
CA ASN A 80 21.27 -6.18 15.22
C ASN A 80 21.19 -4.77 14.60
N LEU A 81 20.04 -4.44 14.01
CA LEU A 81 19.65 -3.10 13.54
C LEU A 81 19.81 -1.99 14.61
N THR A 82 20.13 -2.38 15.84
CA THR A 82 20.38 -1.57 17.04
C THR A 82 21.79 -1.00 17.14
N LYS A 83 22.81 -1.48 16.39
CA LYS A 83 24.15 -0.87 16.48
C LYS A 83 24.21 0.46 15.69
N PRO A 84 24.42 1.62 16.34
CA PRO A 84 24.71 2.85 15.62
C PRO A 84 26.10 2.73 14.94
N PRO A 85 26.33 3.36 13.78
CA PRO A 85 27.69 3.60 13.31
C PRO A 85 28.43 4.44 14.36
N SER A 86 29.73 4.18 14.55
CA SER A 86 30.53 5.04 15.43
C SER A 86 30.55 6.46 14.85
N ARG A 87 30.07 7.43 15.64
CA ARG A 87 30.00 8.89 15.39
C ARG A 87 28.79 9.39 14.60
N TYR A 88 27.78 9.84 15.33
CA TYR A 88 27.22 11.18 15.12
C TYR A 88 26.61 11.66 16.44
N THR A 89 26.96 12.88 16.83
CA THR A 89 26.58 13.53 18.09
C THR A 89 25.12 13.95 18.06
N SER A 90 24.49 13.88 19.24
CA SER A 90 23.15 14.36 19.54
C SER A 90 22.97 15.82 19.12
N ASP A 91 21.78 16.18 18.64
CA ASP A 91 20.88 17.08 19.35
C ASP A 91 19.50 17.09 18.69
N ASP A 92 18.48 17.41 19.49
CA ASP A 92 17.06 17.59 19.20
C ASP A 92 16.12 16.36 19.23
N ALA A 93 15.64 16.07 20.45
CA ALA A 93 14.39 15.35 20.68
C ALA A 93 13.66 15.97 21.89
N VAL A 94 12.54 16.66 21.65
CA VAL A 94 11.58 17.06 22.69
C VAL A 94 10.32 16.21 22.61
N ALA A 95 9.80 15.91 23.79
CA ALA A 95 8.89 14.87 24.22
C ALA A 95 7.46 14.86 23.64
N ALA A 96 6.86 13.67 23.60
CA ALA A 96 5.41 13.48 23.59
C ALA A 96 4.99 12.55 24.75
N GLY A 97 4.03 13.03 25.55
CA GLY A 97 3.59 12.45 26.81
C GLY A 97 2.78 11.15 26.70
N ARG A 98 2.82 10.37 27.79
CA ARG A 98 2.07 9.13 28.01
C ARG A 98 0.59 9.43 28.34
N VAL A 99 -0.33 8.74 27.68
CA VAL A 99 -1.69 8.54 28.19
C VAL A 99 -1.78 7.13 28.80
N LYS A 100 -2.25 7.04 30.05
CA LYS A 100 -2.40 5.80 30.81
C LYS A 100 -3.59 5.00 30.27
N LYS A 101 -3.36 3.69 30.09
CA LYS A 101 -4.34 2.68 29.68
C LYS A 101 -5.16 2.21 30.90
N ARG A 102 -5.97 3.10 31.45
CA ARG A 102 -7.02 2.84 32.46
C ARG A 102 -7.99 4.01 32.25
N ASP A 103 -9.22 3.67 31.85
CA ASP A 103 -10.42 4.54 31.70
C ASP A 103 -11.35 4.07 30.55
N LEU A 104 -11.04 2.94 29.90
CA LEU A 104 -11.91 2.31 28.88
C LEU A 104 -12.69 1.07 29.38
N LYS A 105 -12.91 0.94 30.69
CA LYS A 105 -13.58 -0.24 31.26
C LYS A 105 -14.77 0.01 32.20
N GLU A 106 -15.25 1.26 32.33
CA GLU A 106 -16.33 1.58 33.28
C GLU A 106 -17.57 2.27 32.70
N SER A 107 -17.83 2.15 31.39
CA SER A 107 -19.07 2.66 30.79
C SER A 107 -19.91 1.64 30.02
N PHE A 108 -19.64 0.33 30.20
CA PHE A 108 -20.45 -0.74 29.61
C PHE A 108 -21.26 -1.57 30.62
N ALA A 109 -21.25 -1.17 31.89
CA ALA A 109 -21.92 -1.87 32.98
C ALA A 109 -22.84 -0.92 33.76
N LYS A 110 -23.76 -0.23 33.06
CA LYS A 110 -24.94 0.39 33.69
C LYS A 110 -25.96 0.75 32.62
N GLY A 111 -26.99 -0.08 32.46
CA GLY A 111 -28.09 0.25 31.55
C GLY A 111 -28.92 -0.92 31.08
N LEU A 112 -29.23 -1.88 31.97
CA LEU A 112 -30.20 -2.94 31.67
C LEU A 112 -30.88 -3.35 32.99
N GLU A 113 -31.86 -2.56 33.40
CA GLU A 113 -32.95 -3.01 34.25
C GLU A 113 -34.13 -2.04 34.04
N GLU A 114 -35.34 -2.60 34.02
CA GLU A 114 -36.66 -1.93 33.96
C GLU A 114 -37.30 -1.70 32.57
N SER A 115 -37.97 -2.74 32.05
CA SER A 115 -39.40 -2.64 31.71
C SER A 115 -40.01 -4.05 31.64
N GLY A 116 -40.95 -4.32 32.55
CA GLY A 116 -41.69 -5.56 32.59
C GLY A 116 -42.83 -5.55 31.58
N GLU A 117 -42.76 -6.46 30.61
CA GLU A 117 -43.91 -6.90 29.82
C GLU A 117 -43.68 -8.39 29.51
N ARG A 118 -44.45 -9.29 30.13
CA ARG A 118 -44.38 -10.75 29.87
C ARG A 118 -45.24 -11.08 28.66
N ASP A 119 -44.74 -10.72 27.48
CA ASP A 119 -45.01 -11.53 26.29
C ASP A 119 -44.07 -12.72 26.30
N VAL A 120 -44.56 -13.90 25.96
CA VAL A 120 -43.71 -15.09 25.79
C VAL A 120 -42.81 -14.83 24.59
N ILE A 121 -41.64 -14.26 24.86
CA ILE A 121 -40.59 -14.04 23.87
C ILE A 121 -40.06 -15.42 23.48
N ASP A 122 -40.48 -15.92 22.32
CA ASP A 122 -39.86 -17.09 21.70
C ASP A 122 -38.41 -16.71 21.31
N PRO A 123 -37.38 -17.27 21.98
CA PRO A 123 -35.99 -16.94 21.72
C PRO A 123 -35.57 -17.27 20.28
N THR A 124 -36.23 -18.26 19.66
CA THR A 124 -35.99 -18.66 18.28
C THR A 124 -36.37 -17.55 17.31
N ARG A 125 -37.52 -16.91 17.54
CA ARG A 125 -38.04 -15.81 16.70
C ARG A 125 -37.23 -14.52 16.84
N LEU A 126 -36.66 -14.26 18.02
CA LEU A 126 -35.70 -13.16 18.20
C LEU A 126 -34.40 -13.42 17.43
N LEU A 127 -33.83 -14.62 17.56
CA LEU A 127 -32.62 -15.00 16.84
C LEU A 127 -32.83 -14.97 15.32
N GLU A 128 -34.00 -15.36 14.84
CA GLU A 128 -34.36 -15.27 13.41
C GLU A 128 -34.49 -13.82 12.93
N LYS A 129 -35.12 -12.94 13.73
CA LYS A 129 -35.20 -11.51 13.44
C LYS A 129 -33.82 -10.86 13.43
N GLU A 130 -32.97 -11.12 14.43
CA GLU A 130 -31.60 -10.60 14.47
C GLU A 130 -30.79 -11.06 13.26
N LYS A 131 -30.85 -12.36 12.91
CA LYS A 131 -30.20 -12.89 11.70
C LYS A 131 -30.76 -12.28 10.40
N ALA A 132 -32.06 -12.00 10.33
CA ALA A 132 -32.68 -11.34 9.18
C ALA A 132 -32.22 -9.88 9.07
N THR A 133 -32.17 -9.15 10.17
CA THR A 133 -31.66 -7.78 10.25
C THR A 133 -30.17 -7.71 9.91
N GLU A 134 -29.36 -8.66 10.38
CA GLU A 134 -27.95 -8.80 10.01
C GLU A 134 -27.76 -9.13 8.52
N ARG A 135 -28.64 -9.95 7.94
CA ARG A 135 -28.61 -10.28 6.51
C ARG A 135 -28.95 -9.07 5.64
N GLU A 136 -30.00 -8.32 5.99
CA GLU A 136 -30.38 -7.11 5.26
C GLU A 136 -29.33 -6.01 5.40
N THR A 137 -28.81 -5.75 6.61
CA THR A 137 -27.70 -4.80 6.78
C THR A 137 -26.42 -5.23 6.06
N ARG A 138 -26.12 -6.53 5.99
CA ARG A 138 -24.98 -7.05 5.19
C ARG A 138 -25.23 -6.92 3.69
N LYS A 139 -26.48 -7.03 3.24
CA LYS A 139 -26.88 -6.86 1.83
C LYS A 139 -26.81 -5.39 1.41
N GLU A 140 -27.27 -4.47 2.26
CA GLU A 140 -27.13 -3.03 2.05
C GLU A 140 -25.66 -2.60 2.03
N LYS A 141 -24.84 -3.05 2.99
CA LYS A 141 -23.38 -2.81 2.99
C LYS A 141 -22.69 -3.37 1.74
N ARG A 142 -23.19 -4.47 1.18
CA ARG A 142 -22.68 -5.04 -0.09
C ARG A 142 -23.12 -4.25 -1.31
N ALA A 143 -24.28 -3.59 -1.28
CA ALA A 143 -24.74 -2.72 -2.37
C ALA A 143 -23.85 -1.47 -2.53
N GLU A 144 -23.11 -1.08 -1.50
CA GLU A 144 -22.11 0.01 -1.53
C GLU A 144 -20.74 -0.42 -2.09
N CYS A 145 -20.50 -1.73 -2.25
CA CYS A 145 -19.25 -2.25 -2.79
C CYS A 145 -19.16 -1.98 -4.29
N LYS A 146 -17.98 -1.54 -4.74
CA LYS A 146 -17.69 -1.37 -6.17
C LYS A 146 -16.85 -2.54 -6.68
N PRO A 147 -16.94 -2.92 -7.96
CA PRO A 147 -16.11 -3.99 -8.52
C PRO A 147 -14.61 -3.74 -8.33
N HIS A 148 -14.20 -2.47 -8.40
CA HIS A 148 -12.82 -2.06 -8.21
C HIS A 148 -12.68 -0.93 -7.18
N GLY A 149 -11.61 -1.02 -6.40
CA GLY A 149 -11.22 0.03 -5.48
C GLY A 149 -9.72 0.29 -5.49
N ILE A 150 -9.34 1.47 -5.02
CA ILE A 150 -7.96 1.91 -4.85
C ILE A 150 -7.76 2.38 -3.41
N PHE A 151 -6.70 1.90 -2.77
CA PHE A 151 -6.13 2.56 -1.60
C PHE A 151 -4.97 3.45 -2.04
N PHE A 152 -5.04 4.73 -1.67
CA PHE A 152 -4.00 5.70 -1.97
C PHE A 152 -3.29 6.17 -0.69
N ALA A 153 -1.97 6.06 -0.66
CA ALA A 153 -1.12 6.58 0.40
C ALA A 153 -0.37 7.84 -0.07
N ARG A 154 -0.47 8.92 0.69
CA ARG A 154 0.01 10.27 0.31
C ARG A 154 1.51 10.49 0.54
N GLY A 155 2.04 11.60 0.03
CA GLY A 155 3.42 11.99 0.31
C GLY A 155 3.62 12.47 1.76
N THR A 156 4.88 12.49 2.19
CA THR A 156 5.29 13.06 3.48
C THR A 156 4.80 14.50 3.59
N THR A 157 4.24 14.87 4.75
CA THR A 157 3.65 16.17 5.09
C THR A 157 2.39 16.59 4.32
N GLU A 158 1.90 15.77 3.38
CA GLU A 158 0.66 16.11 2.69
C GLU A 158 -0.55 16.10 3.64
N ARG A 159 -1.53 16.98 3.39
CA ARG A 159 -2.72 17.14 4.22
C ARG A 159 -3.84 16.19 3.82
N GLY A 160 -4.73 15.88 4.76
CA GLY A 160 -5.88 15.00 4.52
C GLY A 160 -5.47 13.54 4.25
N VAL A 161 -6.43 12.67 3.97
CA VAL A 161 -6.14 11.23 3.75
C VAL A 161 -5.65 10.91 2.34
N MET A 162 -5.99 11.77 1.36
CA MET A 162 -5.56 11.62 -0.05
C MET A 162 -4.33 12.47 -0.40
N GLY A 163 -3.88 13.37 0.48
CA GLY A 163 -2.91 14.38 0.10
C GLY A 163 -3.52 15.51 -0.74
N SER A 164 -2.66 16.35 -1.29
CA SER A 164 -3.05 17.56 -2.06
C SER A 164 -2.59 17.51 -3.52
N THR A 165 -1.78 16.52 -3.90
CA THR A 165 -1.16 16.43 -5.23
C THR A 165 -1.66 15.21 -6.02
N VAL A 166 -0.92 14.09 -5.97
CA VAL A 166 -1.15 12.88 -6.78
C VAL A 166 -2.47 12.20 -6.42
N GLY A 167 -2.83 12.14 -5.13
CA GLY A 167 -4.04 11.44 -4.68
C GLY A 167 -5.35 12.03 -5.21
N PRO A 168 -5.60 13.35 -5.05
CA PRO A 168 -6.74 13.99 -5.68
C PRO A 168 -6.72 13.88 -7.21
N ALA A 169 -5.55 13.95 -7.84
CA ALA A 169 -5.42 13.83 -9.30
C ALA A 169 -5.82 12.43 -9.80
N ILE A 170 -5.33 11.37 -9.16
CA ILE A 170 -5.70 9.99 -9.53
C ILE A 170 -7.17 9.71 -9.21
N SER A 171 -7.69 10.23 -8.09
CA SER A 171 -9.11 10.12 -7.75
C SER A 171 -10.01 10.72 -8.84
N ARG A 172 -9.65 11.90 -9.37
CA ARG A 172 -10.39 12.52 -10.48
C ARG A 172 -10.28 11.70 -11.77
N ALA A 173 -9.08 11.19 -12.08
CA ALA A 173 -8.84 10.44 -13.31
C ALA A 173 -9.54 9.07 -13.35
N LEU A 174 -9.71 8.40 -12.21
CA LEU A 174 -10.43 7.13 -12.12
C LEU A 174 -11.96 7.33 -12.10
N GLY A 175 -12.43 8.41 -11.49
CA GLY A 175 -13.84 8.80 -11.46
C GLY A 175 -14.71 7.95 -10.53
N SER A 176 -16.01 8.23 -10.55
CA SER A 176 -17.00 7.70 -9.59
C SER A 176 -17.25 6.19 -9.70
N LYS A 177 -16.80 5.52 -10.75
CA LYS A 177 -16.92 4.05 -10.88
C LYS A 177 -15.98 3.26 -9.96
N TRP A 178 -14.96 3.92 -9.41
CA TRP A 178 -14.00 3.31 -8.48
C TRP A 178 -14.34 3.63 -7.02
N LYS A 179 -14.00 2.72 -6.11
CA LYS A 179 -14.00 2.99 -4.67
C LYS A 179 -12.65 3.63 -4.33
N ILE A 180 -12.65 4.90 -3.94
CA ILE A 180 -11.43 5.63 -3.61
C ILE A 180 -11.29 5.67 -2.10
N GLU A 181 -10.19 5.12 -1.59
CA GLU A 181 -9.88 5.10 -0.16
C GLU A 181 -8.50 5.71 0.10
N GLY A 182 -8.43 6.64 1.05
CA GLY A 182 -7.16 7.16 1.54
C GLY A 182 -6.64 6.31 2.69
N VAL A 183 -5.33 6.04 2.70
CA VAL A 183 -4.71 5.40 3.86
C VAL A 183 -4.64 6.41 5.01
N ALA A 184 -5.21 6.05 6.16
CA ALA A 184 -5.33 6.91 7.33
C ALA A 184 -4.11 6.77 8.25
N TYR A 185 -2.97 7.31 7.79
CA TYR A 185 -1.71 7.36 8.53
C TYR A 185 -1.17 8.79 8.64
N THR A 186 -0.17 9.02 9.48
CA THR A 186 0.34 10.35 9.81
C THR A 186 1.07 11.03 8.65
N ALA A 187 1.74 10.26 7.78
CA ALA A 187 2.58 10.75 6.69
C ALA A 187 3.60 11.81 7.15
N ASP A 188 4.27 11.58 8.27
CA ASP A 188 5.28 12.48 8.83
C ASP A 188 6.71 12.00 8.50
N ILE A 189 7.69 12.83 8.85
CA ILE A 189 9.12 12.52 8.64
C ILE A 189 9.52 11.28 9.46
N ALA A 190 9.00 11.11 10.68
CA ALA A 190 9.29 9.93 11.48
C ALA A 190 8.77 8.62 10.82
N GLY A 191 7.64 8.69 10.14
CA GLY A 191 7.13 7.61 9.30
C GLY A 191 8.04 7.32 8.10
N ASP A 192 8.66 8.36 7.51
CA ASP A 192 9.61 8.23 6.40
C ASP A 192 10.92 7.58 6.84
N ASP A 193 11.46 8.04 7.97
CA ASP A 193 12.65 7.47 8.61
C ASP A 193 12.43 6.00 8.98
N CYS A 194 11.17 5.67 9.30
CA CYS A 194 10.70 4.30 9.51
C CYS A 194 10.22 3.65 8.19
N ILE A 195 10.75 4.08 7.04
CA ILE A 195 10.56 3.50 5.69
C ILE A 195 9.10 3.28 5.27
N GLY A 196 8.19 4.08 5.81
CA GLY A 196 6.75 3.94 5.58
C GLY A 196 6.09 2.76 6.31
N PHE A 197 6.80 2.04 7.18
CA PHE A 197 6.29 0.85 7.88
C PHE A 197 4.98 1.11 8.65
N PRO A 198 4.85 2.20 9.44
CA PRO A 198 3.59 2.50 10.13
C PRO A 198 2.40 2.65 9.17
N GLY A 199 2.60 3.35 8.05
CA GLY A 199 1.57 3.53 7.04
C GLY A 199 1.26 2.23 6.31
N GLY A 200 2.27 1.41 6.01
CA GLY A 200 2.09 0.11 5.36
C GLY A 200 1.22 -0.85 6.16
N ILE A 201 1.45 -0.95 7.47
CA ILE A 201 0.63 -1.76 8.37
C ILE A 201 -0.78 -1.19 8.53
N LYS A 202 -0.93 0.14 8.61
CA LYS A 202 -2.25 0.78 8.60
C LYS A 202 -3.02 0.50 7.30
N CYS A 203 -2.36 0.59 6.16
CA CYS A 203 -2.95 0.26 4.86
C CYS A 203 -3.40 -1.21 4.82
N ARG A 204 -2.55 -2.15 5.28
CA ARG A 204 -2.92 -3.57 5.37
C ARG A 204 -4.20 -3.74 6.17
N ASP A 205 -4.27 -3.17 7.38
CA ASP A 205 -5.44 -3.31 8.25
C ASP A 205 -6.72 -2.73 7.62
N GLN A 206 -6.61 -1.57 6.96
CA GLN A 206 -7.74 -0.97 6.24
C GLN A 206 -8.17 -1.80 5.04
N LEU A 207 -7.21 -2.29 4.24
CA LEU A 207 -7.45 -3.12 3.07
C LEU A 207 -8.13 -4.42 3.44
N GLU A 208 -7.62 -5.14 4.44
CA GLU A 208 -8.18 -6.41 4.89
C GLU A 208 -9.60 -6.21 5.42
N LYS A 209 -9.82 -5.20 6.28
CA LYS A 209 -11.15 -4.86 6.80
C LYS A 209 -12.14 -4.56 5.68
N LEU A 210 -11.75 -3.76 4.69
CA LEU A 210 -12.65 -3.39 3.60
C LEU A 210 -12.87 -4.55 2.62
N SER A 211 -11.87 -5.40 2.44
CA SER A 211 -11.99 -6.62 1.63
C SER A 211 -12.92 -7.66 2.26
N ASP A 212 -13.02 -7.70 3.59
CA ASP A 212 -13.97 -8.56 4.29
C ASP A 212 -15.41 -8.06 4.17
N ALA A 213 -15.59 -6.73 4.17
CA ALA A 213 -16.89 -6.11 3.90
C ALA A 213 -17.29 -6.26 2.42
N CYS A 214 -16.32 -6.17 1.50
CA CYS A 214 -16.52 -6.23 0.06
C CYS A 214 -15.70 -7.38 -0.57
N PRO A 215 -16.14 -8.64 -0.40
CA PRO A 215 -15.35 -9.82 -0.79
C PRO A 215 -15.11 -9.92 -2.30
N GLU A 216 -15.99 -9.38 -3.13
CA GLU A 216 -15.86 -9.41 -4.59
C GLU A 216 -15.00 -8.28 -5.15
N THR A 217 -14.76 -7.21 -4.36
CA THR A 217 -13.97 -6.06 -4.83
C THR A 217 -12.53 -6.47 -5.09
N LYS A 218 -12.04 -6.06 -6.26
CA LYS A 218 -10.62 -6.17 -6.63
C LYS A 218 -9.92 -4.84 -6.34
N TRP A 219 -8.73 -4.92 -5.75
CA TRP A 219 -8.06 -3.76 -5.20
C TRP A 219 -6.82 -3.37 -6.01
N PHE A 220 -6.58 -2.07 -6.08
CA PHE A 220 -5.32 -1.49 -6.49
C PHE A 220 -4.74 -0.76 -5.29
N LEU A 221 -3.42 -0.82 -5.13
CA LEU A 221 -2.71 -0.06 -4.12
C LEU A 221 -1.86 0.99 -4.82
N SER A 222 -1.86 2.20 -4.29
CA SER A 222 -1.13 3.29 -4.90
C SER A 222 -0.56 4.22 -3.86
N GLY A 223 0.51 4.91 -4.23
CA GLY A 223 1.00 5.99 -3.39
C GLY A 223 2.11 6.80 -4.02
N TYR A 224 2.41 7.91 -3.38
CA TYR A 224 3.38 8.90 -3.81
C TYR A 224 4.47 9.09 -2.74
N SER A 225 5.75 9.07 -3.14
CA SER A 225 6.89 9.30 -2.23
C SER A 225 6.90 8.28 -1.07
N GLN A 226 6.84 8.71 0.20
CA GLN A 226 6.60 7.81 1.33
C GLN A 226 5.40 6.87 1.13
N GLY A 227 4.32 7.39 0.54
CA GLY A 227 3.13 6.61 0.22
C GLY A 227 3.39 5.46 -0.75
N ALA A 228 4.40 5.56 -1.62
CA ALA A 228 4.81 4.44 -2.46
C ALA A 228 5.37 3.29 -1.62
N MET A 229 6.23 3.59 -0.63
CA MET A 229 6.72 2.58 0.33
C MET A 229 5.55 1.95 1.09
N VAL A 230 4.60 2.77 1.55
CA VAL A 230 3.37 2.32 2.23
C VAL A 230 2.59 1.33 1.37
N ALA A 231 2.34 1.63 0.10
CA ALA A 231 1.59 0.74 -0.81
C ALA A 231 2.31 -0.60 -1.01
N ARG A 232 3.64 -0.60 -1.11
CA ARG A 232 4.45 -1.81 -1.30
C ARG A 232 4.49 -2.69 -0.04
N ILE A 233 4.67 -2.08 1.13
CA ILE A 233 4.62 -2.77 2.43
C ILE A 233 3.21 -3.35 2.65
N CYS A 234 2.17 -2.55 2.41
CA CYS A 234 0.77 -2.99 2.48
C CYS A 234 0.52 -4.23 1.62
N THR A 235 1.01 -4.23 0.38
CA THR A 235 0.92 -5.39 -0.52
C THR A 235 1.66 -6.60 0.06
N ALA A 236 2.90 -6.44 0.48
CA ALA A 236 3.74 -7.54 0.96
C ALA A 236 3.18 -8.22 2.22
N PHE A 237 2.65 -7.42 3.16
CA PHE A 237 2.16 -7.90 4.45
C PHE A 237 0.68 -8.26 4.49
N SER A 238 -0.06 -8.04 3.40
CA SER A 238 -1.44 -8.53 3.29
C SER A 238 -1.50 -10.05 3.29
N ARG A 239 -2.48 -10.61 3.99
CA ARG A 239 -2.71 -12.07 4.00
C ARG A 239 -2.96 -12.61 2.58
N PRO A 240 -2.60 -13.88 2.28
CA PRO A 240 -2.60 -14.42 0.92
C PRO A 240 -3.93 -14.24 0.17
N GLU A 241 -5.06 -14.40 0.85
CA GLU A 241 -6.40 -14.30 0.27
C GLU A 241 -6.69 -12.89 -0.22
N ILE A 242 -6.27 -11.88 0.54
CA ILE A 242 -6.44 -10.47 0.18
C ILE A 242 -5.41 -10.05 -0.85
N LYS A 243 -4.17 -10.53 -0.74
CA LYS A 243 -3.13 -10.32 -1.74
C LYS A 243 -3.55 -10.82 -3.12
N GLY A 244 -4.25 -11.96 -3.19
CA GLY A 244 -4.84 -12.49 -4.42
C GLY A 244 -5.92 -11.61 -5.05
N LYS A 245 -6.50 -10.67 -4.30
CA LYS A 245 -7.45 -9.65 -4.80
C LYS A 245 -6.77 -8.36 -5.25
N ILE A 246 -5.47 -8.19 -4.98
CA ILE A 246 -4.70 -7.03 -5.44
C ILE A 246 -4.34 -7.24 -6.91
N ARG A 247 -4.73 -6.30 -7.75
CA ARG A 247 -4.57 -6.38 -9.21
C ARG A 247 -3.49 -5.49 -9.75
N GLY A 248 -3.08 -4.49 -8.98
CA GLY A 248 -1.95 -3.66 -9.35
C GLY A 248 -1.46 -2.80 -8.21
N VAL A 249 -0.16 -2.55 -8.21
CA VAL A 249 0.49 -1.57 -7.35
C VAL A 249 1.02 -0.45 -8.24
N VAL A 250 0.52 0.77 -8.05
CA VAL A 250 0.85 1.91 -8.92
C VAL A 250 1.46 3.04 -8.10
N VAL A 251 2.74 3.32 -8.32
CA VAL A 251 3.52 4.16 -7.41
C VAL A 251 4.23 5.28 -8.14
N PHE A 252 4.34 6.44 -7.49
CA PHE A 252 4.92 7.67 -8.04
C PHE A 252 6.07 8.13 -7.14
N GLY A 253 7.26 8.38 -7.71
CA GLY A 253 8.42 8.77 -6.93
C GLY A 253 8.82 7.72 -5.90
N ASP A 254 8.86 6.44 -6.31
CA ASP A 254 8.99 5.28 -5.43
C ASP A 254 10.43 5.08 -4.92
N PRO A 255 10.69 5.17 -3.60
CA PRO A 255 12.00 4.84 -3.03
C PRO A 255 12.45 3.40 -3.33
N PHE A 256 11.51 2.47 -3.51
CA PHE A 256 11.77 1.05 -3.77
C PHE A 256 11.78 0.73 -5.28
N ASN A 257 12.02 1.74 -6.11
CA ASN A 257 11.97 1.60 -7.56
C ASN A 257 12.79 0.39 -8.07
N GLY A 258 12.16 -0.42 -8.90
CA GLY A 258 12.72 -1.65 -9.47
C GLY A 258 12.77 -2.86 -8.53
N ALA A 259 12.41 -2.71 -7.26
CA ALA A 259 12.36 -3.86 -6.35
C ALA A 259 11.15 -4.74 -6.70
N SER A 260 11.20 -6.01 -6.29
CA SER A 260 10.02 -6.88 -6.33
C SER A 260 9.06 -6.57 -5.16
N ILE A 261 7.94 -7.28 -5.07
CA ILE A 261 7.11 -7.34 -3.87
C ILE A 261 6.93 -8.82 -3.52
N LYS A 262 7.17 -9.18 -2.26
CA LYS A 262 7.07 -10.52 -1.73
C LYS A 262 5.70 -11.14 -2.01
N GLY A 263 5.71 -12.23 -2.79
CA GLY A 263 4.50 -12.97 -3.17
C GLY A 263 3.55 -12.20 -4.09
N PHE A 264 4.05 -11.22 -4.86
CA PHE A 264 3.24 -10.44 -5.80
C PHE A 264 3.96 -10.35 -7.16
N PRO A 265 3.24 -10.54 -8.29
CA PRO A 265 3.89 -10.64 -9.60
C PRO A 265 4.44 -9.28 -10.04
N SER A 266 5.61 -9.29 -10.70
CA SER A 266 6.32 -8.06 -11.06
C SER A 266 5.61 -7.24 -12.14
N ASP A 267 4.90 -7.89 -13.06
CA ASP A 267 4.02 -7.23 -14.03
C ASP A 267 2.83 -6.53 -13.33
N GLY A 268 2.57 -6.89 -12.06
CA GLY A 268 1.70 -6.27 -11.07
C GLY A 268 2.05 -4.82 -10.72
N ILE A 269 3.27 -4.38 -11.00
CA ILE A 269 3.82 -3.14 -10.44
C ILE A 269 4.03 -2.13 -11.57
N LYS A 270 3.39 -0.96 -11.46
CA LYS A 270 3.57 0.16 -12.38
C LYS A 270 4.21 1.32 -11.62
N THR A 271 5.47 1.59 -11.91
CA THR A 271 6.22 2.68 -11.28
C THR A 271 6.37 3.86 -12.22
N PHE A 272 6.07 5.05 -11.70
CA PHE A 272 6.33 6.34 -12.33
C PHE A 272 7.50 7.00 -11.61
N CYS A 273 8.64 7.02 -12.27
CA CYS A 273 9.86 7.61 -11.76
C CYS A 273 10.47 8.54 -12.80
N ASN A 274 10.45 9.85 -12.51
CA ASN A 274 11.10 10.84 -13.36
C ASN A 274 12.63 10.63 -13.28
N PRO A 275 13.37 10.66 -14.41
CA PRO A 275 14.83 10.48 -14.39
C PRO A 275 15.59 11.47 -13.47
N SER A 276 15.03 12.66 -13.26
CA SER A 276 15.59 13.67 -12.36
C SER A 276 15.18 13.49 -10.89
N ASP A 277 14.31 12.54 -10.58
CA ASP A 277 13.87 12.25 -9.21
C ASP A 277 14.92 11.40 -8.46
N GLY A 278 15.58 12.01 -7.49
CA GLY A 278 16.57 11.32 -6.66
C GLY A 278 15.94 10.29 -5.71
N VAL A 279 14.67 10.48 -5.34
CA VAL A 279 13.93 9.54 -4.48
C VAL A 279 13.79 8.19 -5.15
N CYS A 280 13.62 8.16 -6.48
CA CYS A 280 13.58 6.93 -7.27
C CYS A 280 14.90 6.14 -7.31
N LYS A 281 15.99 6.68 -6.75
CA LYS A 281 17.27 5.99 -6.54
C LYS A 281 17.46 5.57 -5.08
N GLY A 282 16.41 5.72 -4.27
CA GLY A 282 16.41 5.50 -2.83
C GLY A 282 17.01 6.67 -2.04
N GLU A 283 17.35 7.80 -2.67
CA GLU A 283 18.01 8.93 -2.02
C GLU A 283 16.99 9.90 -1.41
N PHE A 284 17.33 10.55 -0.28
CA PHE A 284 16.50 11.65 0.25
C PHE A 284 16.80 12.97 -0.48
N LYS A 285 16.56 12.99 -1.80
CA LYS A 285 16.80 14.16 -2.67
C LYS A 285 15.54 14.52 -3.44
N ILE A 286 14.81 15.49 -2.91
CA ILE A 286 13.59 16.02 -3.53
C ILE A 286 13.97 16.95 -4.68
N SER A 287 13.62 16.58 -5.90
CA SER A 287 13.84 17.39 -7.11
C SER A 287 12.53 17.89 -7.70
N LEU A 288 12.61 18.78 -8.70
CA LEU A 288 11.43 19.17 -9.48
C LEU A 288 10.75 17.97 -10.14
N GLY A 289 11.53 16.97 -10.56
CA GLY A 289 10.99 15.71 -11.06
C GLY A 289 10.08 15.03 -10.03
N HIS A 290 10.51 15.00 -8.76
CA HIS A 290 9.72 14.42 -7.67
C HIS A 290 8.37 15.13 -7.47
N LEU A 291 8.34 16.45 -7.64
CA LEU A 291 7.14 17.27 -7.41
C LEU A 291 6.19 17.32 -8.62
N SER A 292 6.59 16.75 -9.77
CA SER A 292 5.91 16.92 -11.06
C SER A 292 4.81 15.90 -11.39
N TYR A 293 4.66 14.82 -10.60
CA TYR A 293 3.81 13.68 -10.97
C TYR A 293 2.32 14.03 -11.12
N ALA A 294 1.81 15.06 -10.42
CA ALA A 294 0.41 15.45 -10.48
C ALA A 294 0.04 16.30 -11.70
N THR A 295 1.02 16.94 -12.34
CA THR A 295 0.81 17.89 -13.46
C THR A 295 1.30 17.36 -14.81
N GLY A 296 2.11 16.30 -14.82
CA GLY A 296 2.54 15.62 -16.04
C GLY A 296 1.57 14.53 -16.55
N GLY A 297 2.04 13.74 -17.52
CA GLY A 297 1.28 12.62 -18.11
C GLY A 297 1.14 11.38 -17.21
N SER A 298 1.82 11.34 -16.06
CA SER A 298 1.84 10.16 -15.18
C SER A 298 0.44 9.80 -14.66
N ILE A 299 -0.40 10.77 -14.32
CA ILE A 299 -1.75 10.51 -13.81
C ILE A 299 -2.64 9.87 -14.87
N SER A 300 -2.63 10.39 -16.10
CA SER A 300 -3.46 9.86 -17.18
C SER A 300 -3.00 8.47 -17.60
N GLU A 301 -1.69 8.24 -17.68
CA GLU A 301 -1.13 6.91 -17.95
C GLU A 301 -1.45 5.90 -16.84
N ALA A 302 -1.33 6.30 -15.57
CA ALA A 302 -1.67 5.47 -14.43
C ALA A 302 -3.14 5.06 -14.45
N ALA A 303 -4.05 6.02 -14.62
CA ALA A 303 -5.48 5.74 -14.69
C ALA A 303 -5.82 4.84 -15.89
N LYS A 304 -5.18 5.04 -17.04
CA LYS A 304 -5.39 4.19 -18.23
C LYS A 304 -4.95 2.76 -17.98
N TRP A 305 -3.79 2.57 -17.35
CA TRP A 305 -3.26 1.26 -16.98
C TRP A 305 -4.12 0.54 -15.93
N MET A 306 -4.60 1.26 -14.90
CA MET A 306 -5.51 0.67 -13.91
C MET A 306 -6.83 0.23 -14.54
N ASN A 307 -7.41 1.08 -15.40
CA ASN A 307 -8.66 0.76 -16.09
C ASN A 307 -8.52 -0.44 -17.06
N SER A 308 -7.43 -0.54 -17.82
CA SER A 308 -7.23 -1.68 -18.71
C SER A 308 -7.09 -2.98 -17.93
N ARG A 309 -6.35 -2.95 -16.81
CA ARG A 309 -6.17 -4.13 -15.97
C ARG A 309 -7.43 -4.50 -15.22
N ALA A 310 -8.25 -3.53 -14.83
CA ALA A 310 -9.57 -3.77 -14.24
C ALA A 310 -10.53 -4.45 -15.23
N ALA A 311 -10.51 -4.06 -16.51
CA ALA A 311 -11.40 -4.61 -17.54
C ALA A 311 -11.00 -6.01 -18.04
N GLY A 312 -9.73 -6.41 -17.89
CA GLY A 312 -9.23 -7.74 -18.30
C GLY A 312 -9.45 -8.84 -17.27
N GLN A 313 -10.48 -8.72 -16.42
CA GLN A 313 -10.77 -9.59 -15.27
C GLN A 313 -12.26 -9.86 -15.17
#